data_AF-A0A0C2N5R7-F1
#
_entry.id   AF-A0A0C2N5R7-F1
#
_cell.length_a   1.000
_cell.length_b   1.000
_cell.length_c   1.000
_cell.angle_alpha   90.00
_cell.angle_beta   90.00
_cell.angle_gamma   90.00
#
_symmetry.space_group_name_H-M   'P 1'
#
loop_
_entity.id
_entity.type
_entity.pdbx_description
1 polymer ?
#
loop_
_entity_poly.entity_id
_entity_poly.type
_entity_poly.pdbx_seq_one_letter_code
_entity_poly.pdbx_strand_id
1 'polypeptide(L)'
;MTAFARALDNQMEFFNNEWNCSSPQDSVDLCFHVINLMKEKEEVCEKTCEALYFIIYRLGDSCPDPEKLSGQLVKFYQTLGFACFLRPFQSLFEVVKEIQCDWIWFIKDCSCIFKTATEILSRQDSNDQPKHLQLVMKILQSLLAHLYDDVLDSGDIGRLIALASHGLLSQAEGTFEECHKVLVELCANLDLRLSLLFYGLLNSHGHRIIKDCVDVILAHKNISDIKACGHLLHIMNVQCGYDIATCWNIDKGFLKDILETYPEEIQSDESISDNLMKIINASSKEEAEGLAALINSNIYNA
;
A
#
# COMPACT_ATOMS: atom_id res chain seq x y z
N MET A 1 36.22 2.16 -6.81
CA MET A 1 35.23 1.73 -7.83
C MET A 1 33.86 1.86 -7.22
N THR A 2 33.08 2.86 -7.64
CA THR A 2 31.72 3.11 -7.14
C THR A 2 30.76 2.00 -7.58
N ALA A 3 29.60 1.84 -6.93
CA ALA A 3 28.60 0.85 -7.35
C ALA A 3 28.18 1.03 -8.84
N PHE A 4 28.14 2.27 -9.31
CA PHE A 4 27.92 2.63 -10.72
C PHE A 4 28.97 2.05 -11.67
N ALA A 5 30.25 2.05 -11.26
CA ALA A 5 31.35 1.51 -12.06
C ALA A 5 31.20 0.00 -12.34
N ARG A 6 30.66 -0.77 -11.39
CA ARG A 6 30.44 -2.22 -11.56
C ARG A 6 29.18 -2.54 -12.36
N ALA A 7 28.11 -1.74 -12.21
CA ALA A 7 26.88 -1.96 -12.96
C ALA A 7 27.03 -1.71 -14.47
N LEU A 8 28.06 -0.95 -14.87
CA LEU A 8 28.24 -0.51 -16.24
C LEU A 8 29.22 -1.37 -17.06
N ASP A 9 29.89 -2.37 -16.47
CA ASP A 9 30.88 -3.38 -16.93
C ASP A 9 31.65 -3.26 -18.28
N ASN A 10 31.22 -2.47 -19.27
CA ASN A 10 31.94 -2.08 -20.49
C ASN A 10 31.57 -0.67 -21.05
N GLN A 11 30.68 0.11 -20.40
CA GLN A 11 30.29 1.47 -20.85
C GLN A 11 31.06 2.60 -20.13
N MET A 12 32.12 2.25 -19.40
CA MET A 12 32.92 3.20 -18.61
C MET A 12 33.61 4.30 -19.44
N GLU A 13 33.87 4.07 -20.73
CA GLU A 13 34.51 5.09 -21.57
C GLU A 13 33.69 6.38 -21.66
N PHE A 14 32.36 6.32 -21.47
CA PHE A 14 31.50 7.50 -21.43
C PHE A 14 31.64 8.35 -20.14
N PHE A 15 32.06 7.76 -19.02
CA PHE A 15 32.13 8.44 -17.72
C PHE A 15 33.54 8.92 -17.35
N ASN A 16 34.56 8.60 -18.15
CA ASN A 16 35.94 9.03 -17.92
C ASN A 16 36.18 10.53 -18.19
N ASN A 17 35.18 11.26 -18.69
CA ASN A 17 35.21 12.71 -18.81
C ASN A 17 34.44 13.36 -17.64
N GLU A 18 35.17 13.75 -16.59
CA GLU A 18 34.89 14.90 -15.70
C GLU A 18 33.46 15.13 -15.16
N TRP A 19 32.78 14.12 -14.60
CA TRP A 19 31.66 14.41 -13.69
C TRP A 19 32.18 14.66 -12.26
N ASN A 20 32.77 15.83 -12.04
CA ASN A 20 32.91 16.36 -10.68
C ASN A 20 31.53 16.86 -10.24
N CYS A 21 30.76 16.01 -9.55
CA CYS A 21 29.52 16.44 -8.90
C CYS A 21 29.88 17.47 -7.82
N SER A 22 29.79 18.74 -8.18
CA SER A 22 30.12 19.88 -7.31
C SER A 22 28.96 20.20 -6.36
N SER A 23 27.75 19.76 -6.72
CA SER A 23 26.54 19.93 -5.94
C SER A 23 25.73 18.62 -5.83
N PRO A 24 24.87 18.49 -4.81
CA PRO A 24 23.86 17.43 -4.75
C PRO A 24 22.92 17.42 -5.97
N GLN A 25 22.61 18.58 -6.55
CA GLN A 25 21.78 18.68 -7.75
C GLN A 25 22.46 18.02 -8.96
N ASP A 26 23.78 18.21 -9.12
CA ASP A 26 24.56 17.55 -10.18
C ASP A 26 24.44 16.02 -10.07
N SER A 27 24.34 15.51 -8.84
CA SER A 27 24.18 14.07 -8.58
C SER A 27 22.78 13.57 -8.94
N VAL A 28 21.73 14.37 -8.69
CA VAL A 28 20.36 14.08 -9.15
C VAL A 28 20.30 14.07 -10.67
N ASP A 29 20.86 15.09 -11.31
CA ASP A 29 20.88 15.23 -12.77
C ASP A 29 21.65 14.07 -13.44
N LEU A 30 22.78 13.67 -12.85
CA LEU A 30 23.54 12.49 -13.27
C LEU A 30 22.71 11.21 -13.19
N CYS A 31 21.95 11.00 -12.10
CA CYS A 31 21.07 9.83 -11.96
C CYS A 31 20.02 9.78 -13.08
N PHE A 32 19.34 10.90 -13.37
CA PHE A 32 18.36 10.94 -14.46
C PHE A 32 19.01 10.77 -15.84
N HIS A 33 20.22 11.28 -16.03
CA HIS A 33 20.97 11.05 -17.26
C HIS A 33 21.24 9.56 -17.48
N VAL A 34 21.71 8.85 -16.45
CA VAL A 34 21.93 7.39 -16.49
C VAL A 34 20.63 6.65 -16.79
N ILE A 35 19.54 6.97 -16.09
CA ILE A 35 18.22 6.35 -16.32
C ILE A 35 17.78 6.54 -17.77
N ASN A 36 17.94 7.75 -18.33
CA ASN A 36 17.52 8.04 -19.70
C ASN A 36 18.33 7.26 -20.74
N LEU A 37 19.64 7.11 -20.54
CA LEU A 37 20.51 6.31 -21.40
C LEU A 37 20.22 4.81 -21.30
N MET A 38 19.80 4.35 -20.13
CA MET A 38 19.69 2.92 -19.79
C MET A 38 18.25 2.49 -19.50
N LYS A 39 17.26 3.20 -20.05
CA LYS A 39 15.82 3.02 -19.75
C LYS A 39 15.26 1.62 -20.07
N GLU A 40 15.97 0.85 -20.90
CA GLU A 40 15.60 -0.53 -21.26
C GLU A 40 16.16 -1.57 -20.28
N LYS A 41 17.04 -1.17 -19.35
CA LYS A 41 17.69 -2.05 -18.38
C LYS A 41 17.14 -1.80 -16.99
N GLU A 42 16.08 -2.51 -16.61
CA GLU A 42 15.41 -2.37 -15.32
C GLU A 42 16.38 -2.45 -14.12
N GLU A 43 17.35 -3.37 -14.15
CA GLU A 43 18.36 -3.52 -13.09
C GLU A 43 19.19 -2.23 -12.89
N VAL A 44 19.57 -1.56 -13.99
CA VAL A 44 20.33 -0.31 -13.93
C VAL A 44 19.46 0.81 -13.39
N CYS A 45 18.19 0.87 -13.80
CA CYS A 45 17.21 1.79 -13.24
C CYS A 45 17.03 1.55 -11.73
N GLU A 46 16.94 0.31 -11.28
CA GLU A 46 16.78 -0.02 -9.85
C GLU A 46 17.95 0.49 -9.02
N LYS A 47 19.19 0.21 -9.43
CA LYS A 47 20.39 0.71 -8.73
C LYS A 47 20.52 2.23 -8.76
N THR A 48 20.11 2.85 -9.86
CA THR A 48 20.14 4.31 -9.99
C THR A 48 19.06 4.96 -9.11
N CYS A 49 17.86 4.39 -9.04
CA CYS A 49 16.80 4.83 -8.14
C CYS A 49 17.17 4.64 -6.66
N GLU A 50 17.93 3.59 -6.33
CA GLU A 50 18.48 3.40 -4.98
C GLU A 50 19.48 4.51 -4.62
N ALA A 51 20.38 4.88 -5.53
CA ALA A 51 21.26 6.04 -5.32
C ALA A 51 20.46 7.35 -5.18
N LEU A 52 19.47 7.56 -6.04
CA LEU A 52 18.62 8.74 -6.02
C LEU A 52 17.82 8.86 -4.72
N TYR A 53 17.31 7.75 -4.18
CA TYR A 53 16.67 7.69 -2.86
C TYR A 53 17.57 8.29 -1.76
N PHE A 54 18.84 7.87 -1.70
CA PHE A 54 19.78 8.41 -0.70
C PHE A 54 20.13 9.87 -0.94
N ILE A 55 20.26 10.30 -2.20
CA ILE A 55 20.54 11.71 -2.53
C ILE A 55 19.37 12.60 -2.09
N ILE A 56 18.13 12.23 -2.42
CA ILE A 56 16.93 12.99 -2.04
C ILE A 56 16.78 13.03 -0.51
N TYR A 57 16.94 11.89 0.15
CA TYR A 57 16.89 11.84 1.62
C TYR A 57 17.93 12.75 2.28
N ARG A 58 19.13 12.86 1.69
CA ARG A 58 20.19 13.74 2.21
C ARG A 58 19.98 15.21 1.90
N LEU A 59 19.26 15.53 0.83
CA LEU A 59 18.91 16.90 0.50
C LEU A 59 17.99 17.51 1.56
N GLY A 60 17.00 16.75 2.07
CA GLY A 60 16.04 17.27 3.05
C GLY A 60 15.39 18.57 2.57
N ASP A 61 15.23 19.53 3.48
CA ASP A 61 14.76 20.89 3.22
C ASP A 61 15.58 21.69 2.19
N SER A 62 16.80 21.25 1.87
CA SER A 62 17.69 21.90 0.92
C SER A 62 17.46 21.44 -0.54
N CYS A 63 16.39 20.68 -0.80
CA CYS A 63 15.98 20.30 -2.14
C CYS A 63 15.55 21.55 -2.94
N PRO A 64 16.28 21.94 -4.01
CA PRO A 64 16.08 23.24 -4.64
C PRO A 64 14.76 23.35 -5.43
N ASP A 65 14.25 22.24 -5.95
CA ASP A 65 13.02 22.19 -6.75
C ASP A 65 12.33 20.81 -6.63
N PRO A 66 11.65 20.55 -5.50
CA PRO A 66 11.00 19.27 -5.23
C PRO A 66 9.83 18.99 -6.19
N GLU A 67 9.15 20.03 -6.68
CA GLU A 67 8.04 19.88 -7.64
C GLU A 67 8.55 19.36 -8.99
N LYS A 68 9.60 19.96 -9.55
CA LYS A 68 10.22 19.46 -10.78
C LYS A 68 10.74 18.03 -10.63
N LEU A 69 11.36 17.73 -9.50
CA LEU A 69 11.87 16.40 -9.19
C LEU A 69 10.75 15.36 -9.13
N SER A 70 9.64 15.69 -8.47
CA SER A 70 8.43 14.88 -8.40
C SER A 70 7.90 14.58 -9.81
N GLY A 71 7.69 15.62 -10.62
CA GLY A 71 7.19 15.47 -11.98
C GLY A 71 8.10 14.62 -12.87
N GLN A 72 9.43 14.69 -12.69
CA GLN A 72 10.38 13.82 -13.39
C GLN A 72 10.22 12.35 -12.97
N LEU A 73 10.14 12.06 -11.67
CA LEU A 73 9.94 10.71 -11.16
C LEU A 73 8.62 10.10 -11.65
N VAL A 74 7.53 10.86 -11.58
CA VAL A 74 6.21 10.45 -12.08
C VAL A 74 6.28 10.14 -13.57
N LYS A 75 6.92 11.01 -14.36
CA LYS A 75 7.06 10.80 -15.81
C LYS A 75 7.82 9.51 -16.13
N PHE A 76 8.93 9.23 -15.44
CA PHE A 76 9.67 7.99 -15.65
C PHE A 76 8.87 6.76 -15.24
N TYR A 77 8.18 6.82 -14.09
CA TYR A 77 7.30 5.74 -13.65
C TYR A 77 6.17 5.45 -14.65
N GLN A 78 5.49 6.49 -15.15
CA GLN A 78 4.45 6.37 -16.17
C GLN A 78 4.95 5.80 -17.49
N THR A 79 6.18 6.16 -17.88
CA THR A 79 6.75 5.75 -19.17
C THR A 79 7.28 4.32 -19.13
N LEU A 80 7.94 3.92 -18.04
CA LEU A 80 8.69 2.67 -17.94
C LEU A 80 7.95 1.60 -17.12
N GLY A 81 7.07 1.99 -16.20
CA GLY A 81 6.32 1.08 -15.34
C GLY A 81 7.14 0.41 -14.23
N PHE A 82 8.44 0.73 -14.09
CA PHE A 82 9.29 0.10 -13.08
C PHE A 82 8.97 0.60 -11.67
N ALA A 83 8.75 -0.32 -10.73
CA ALA A 83 8.43 0.01 -9.34
C ALA A 83 9.57 0.76 -8.62
N CYS A 84 10.81 0.69 -9.11
CA CYS A 84 11.96 1.31 -8.47
C CYS A 84 11.85 2.84 -8.35
N PHE A 85 11.09 3.50 -9.23
CA PHE A 85 10.86 4.94 -9.18
C PHE A 85 10.04 5.40 -7.96
N LEU A 86 9.27 4.48 -7.36
CA LEU A 86 8.45 4.79 -6.18
C LEU A 86 9.30 5.01 -4.93
N ARG A 87 10.50 4.43 -4.84
CA ARG A 87 11.41 4.62 -3.69
C ARG A 87 11.92 6.06 -3.55
N PRO A 88 12.58 6.65 -4.56
CA PRO A 88 12.99 8.06 -4.49
C PRO A 88 11.78 9.00 -4.37
N PHE A 89 10.64 8.65 -4.96
CA PHE A 89 9.40 9.42 -4.77
C PHE A 89 8.94 9.41 -3.31
N GLN A 90 9.03 8.25 -2.64
CA GLN A 90 8.73 8.16 -1.22
C GLN A 90 9.70 9.00 -0.36
N SER A 91 11.00 9.06 -0.69
CA SER A 91 11.91 10.00 -0.02
C SER A 91 11.53 11.46 -0.22
N LEU A 92 11.00 11.79 -1.39
CA LEU A 92 10.56 13.14 -1.69
C LEU A 92 9.34 13.55 -0.85
N PHE A 93 8.47 12.61 -0.48
CA PHE A 93 7.38 12.87 0.46
C PHE A 93 7.89 13.43 1.80
N GLU A 94 8.95 12.86 2.36
CA GLU A 94 9.54 13.37 3.62
C GLU A 94 10.08 14.79 3.45
N VAL A 95 10.72 15.09 2.31
CA VAL A 95 11.18 16.45 1.98
C VAL A 95 10.01 17.42 1.92
N VAL A 96 8.94 17.06 1.18
CA VAL A 96 7.72 17.89 1.02
C VAL A 96 7.07 18.19 2.36
N LYS A 97 7.02 17.19 3.25
CA LYS A 97 6.51 17.34 4.61
C LYS A 97 7.32 18.34 5.44
N GLU A 98 8.65 18.37 5.29
CA GLU A 98 9.53 19.27 6.03
C GLU A 98 9.42 20.73 5.57
N ILE A 99 9.29 20.98 4.28
CA ILE A 99 9.30 22.35 3.70
C ILE A 99 7.98 23.10 3.83
N GLN A 100 6.93 22.47 4.38
CA GLN A 100 5.59 23.07 4.55
C GLN A 100 5.04 23.74 3.28
N CYS A 101 5.27 23.14 2.12
CA CYS A 101 4.77 23.67 0.86
C CYS A 101 3.28 23.34 0.65
N ASP A 102 2.70 23.95 -0.38
CA ASP A 102 1.37 23.59 -0.87
C ASP A 102 1.38 22.14 -1.37
N TRP A 103 0.49 21.30 -0.85
CA TRP A 103 0.40 19.88 -1.21
C TRP A 103 -0.32 19.64 -2.54
N ILE A 104 -0.97 20.65 -3.12
CA ILE A 104 -1.82 20.49 -4.33
C ILE A 104 -1.06 19.84 -5.48
N TRP A 105 0.16 20.30 -5.78
CA TRP A 105 0.96 19.72 -6.86
C TRP A 105 1.42 18.30 -6.53
N PHE A 106 1.76 18.02 -5.28
CA PHE A 106 2.23 16.70 -4.85
C PHE A 106 1.10 15.67 -4.89
N ILE A 107 -0.11 16.04 -4.47
CA ILE A 107 -1.32 15.20 -4.56
C ILE A 107 -1.64 14.87 -6.01
N LYS A 108 -1.49 15.84 -6.93
CA LYS A 108 -1.68 15.62 -8.36
C LYS A 108 -0.69 14.58 -8.91
N ASP A 109 0.56 14.65 -8.52
CA ASP A 109 1.59 13.68 -8.91
C ASP A 109 1.35 12.29 -8.29
N CYS A 110 0.91 12.23 -7.03
CA CYS A 110 0.48 10.98 -6.39
C CYS A 110 -0.70 10.35 -7.13
N SER A 111 -1.67 11.15 -7.58
CA SER A 111 -2.81 10.67 -8.37
C SER A 111 -2.34 10.05 -9.69
N CYS A 112 -1.37 10.67 -10.37
CA CYS A 112 -0.74 10.10 -11.56
C CYS A 112 -0.05 8.75 -11.28
N ILE A 113 0.65 8.62 -10.14
CA ILE A 113 1.25 7.37 -9.71
C ILE A 113 0.18 6.31 -9.45
N PHE A 114 -0.86 6.62 -8.67
CA PHE A 114 -1.89 5.66 -8.31
C PHE A 114 -2.69 5.16 -9.50
N LYS A 115 -3.03 6.05 -10.44
CA LYS A 115 -3.65 5.65 -11.69
C LYS A 115 -2.78 4.66 -12.47
N THR A 116 -1.49 4.95 -12.59
CA THR A 116 -0.54 4.10 -13.32
C THR A 116 -0.34 2.76 -12.61
N ALA A 117 -0.15 2.78 -11.29
CA ALA A 117 -0.01 1.60 -10.45
C ALA A 117 -1.22 0.68 -10.58
N THR A 118 -2.42 1.23 -10.48
CA THR A 118 -3.66 0.45 -10.60
C THR A 118 -3.83 -0.13 -12.00
N GLU A 119 -3.40 0.57 -13.06
CA GLU A 119 -3.38 0.02 -14.43
C GLU A 119 -2.36 -1.12 -14.60
N ILE A 120 -1.17 -1.02 -14.01
CA ILE A 120 -0.15 -2.08 -14.07
C ILE A 120 -0.59 -3.30 -13.26
N LEU A 121 -0.98 -3.09 -12.00
CA LEU A 121 -1.32 -4.13 -11.03
C LEU A 121 -2.65 -4.82 -11.32
N SER A 122 -3.56 -4.20 -12.09
CA SER A 122 -4.82 -4.86 -12.51
C SER A 122 -4.67 -5.77 -13.73
N ARG A 123 -3.59 -5.65 -14.49
CA ARG A 123 -3.32 -6.49 -15.66
C ARG A 123 -2.62 -7.81 -15.32
N GLN A 124 -2.10 -7.91 -14.11
CA GLN A 124 -1.33 -9.05 -13.62
C GLN A 124 -1.96 -9.54 -12.32
N ASP A 125 -1.67 -10.77 -11.90
CA ASP A 125 -1.98 -11.12 -10.52
C ASP A 125 -1.10 -10.23 -9.63
N SER A 126 -1.69 -9.50 -8.69
CA SER A 126 -0.90 -8.64 -7.80
C SER A 126 0.11 -9.42 -6.95
N ASN A 127 -0.08 -10.74 -6.82
CA ASN A 127 0.92 -11.64 -6.23
C ASN A 127 2.17 -11.81 -7.10
N ASP A 128 2.13 -11.44 -8.38
CA ASP A 128 3.28 -11.45 -9.28
C ASP A 128 4.19 -10.23 -9.08
N GLN A 129 3.66 -9.14 -8.49
CA GLN A 129 4.42 -7.91 -8.22
C GLN A 129 4.26 -7.39 -6.77
N PRO A 130 4.57 -8.23 -5.75
CA PRO A 130 4.31 -7.89 -4.35
C PRO A 130 5.06 -6.64 -3.89
N LYS A 131 6.30 -6.45 -4.38
CA LYS A 131 7.13 -5.27 -4.07
C LYS A 131 6.56 -3.99 -4.68
N HIS A 132 5.91 -4.07 -5.84
CA HIS A 132 5.29 -2.91 -6.47
C HIS A 132 4.07 -2.47 -5.66
N LEU A 133 3.18 -3.41 -5.35
CA LEU A 133 2.03 -3.16 -4.48
C LEU A 133 2.45 -2.60 -3.12
N GLN A 134 3.48 -3.19 -2.49
CA GLN A 134 4.03 -2.73 -1.22
C GLN A 134 4.44 -1.24 -1.27
N LEU A 135 5.20 -0.83 -2.30
CA LEU A 135 5.65 0.56 -2.42
C LEU A 135 4.49 1.54 -2.66
N VAL A 136 3.49 1.13 -3.43
CA VAL A 136 2.28 1.94 -3.68
C VAL A 136 1.49 2.12 -2.38
N MET A 137 1.29 1.04 -1.62
CA MET A 137 0.56 1.10 -0.35
C MET A 137 1.29 1.92 0.69
N LYS A 138 2.62 1.88 0.71
CA LYS A 138 3.42 2.71 1.60
C LYS A 138 3.25 4.21 1.31
N ILE A 139 3.24 4.60 0.03
CA ILE A 139 2.98 5.99 -0.37
C ILE A 139 1.55 6.39 0.03
N LEU A 140 0.56 5.52 -0.25
CA LEU A 140 -0.83 5.78 0.10
C LEU A 140 -1.02 5.94 1.62
N GLN A 141 -0.41 5.07 2.42
CA GLN A 141 -0.47 5.15 3.88
C GLN A 141 0.11 6.49 4.38
N SER A 142 1.28 6.89 3.86
CA SER A 142 1.90 8.18 4.19
C SER A 142 0.99 9.36 3.86
N LEU A 143 0.29 9.32 2.72
CA LEU A 143 -0.66 10.37 2.35
C LEU A 143 -1.89 10.37 3.23
N LEU A 144 -2.51 9.21 3.48
CA LEU A 144 -3.71 9.11 4.34
C LEU A 144 -3.44 9.66 5.75
N ALA A 145 -2.25 9.42 6.30
CA ALA A 145 -1.87 9.92 7.62
C ALA A 145 -1.72 11.45 7.71
N HIS A 146 -1.63 12.18 6.59
CA HIS A 146 -1.37 13.63 6.58
C HIS A 146 -2.44 14.43 5.81
N LEU A 147 -3.10 13.82 4.84
CA LEU A 147 -3.97 14.45 3.83
C LEU A 147 -5.21 13.59 3.57
N TYR A 148 -5.77 13.01 4.63
CA TYR A 148 -6.84 12.02 4.57
C TYR A 148 -7.98 12.44 3.61
N ASP A 149 -8.53 13.64 3.82
CA ASP A 149 -9.67 14.18 3.06
C ASP A 149 -9.33 14.36 1.57
N ASP A 150 -8.19 14.97 1.28
CA ASP A 150 -7.75 15.21 -0.10
C ASP A 150 -7.49 13.91 -0.86
N VAL A 151 -7.01 12.87 -0.17
CA VAL A 151 -6.77 11.54 -0.75
C VAL A 151 -8.09 10.82 -1.02
N LEU A 152 -9.07 10.91 -0.12
CA LEU A 152 -10.38 10.30 -0.33
C LEU A 152 -11.15 10.94 -1.49
N ASP A 153 -10.97 12.24 -1.70
CA ASP A 153 -11.55 12.95 -2.85
C ASP A 153 -10.86 12.60 -4.18
N SER A 154 -9.73 11.89 -4.15
CA SER A 154 -9.07 11.41 -5.36
C SER A 154 -9.85 10.25 -6.01
N GLY A 155 -10.11 10.35 -7.32
CA GLY A 155 -10.96 9.39 -8.03
C GLY A 155 -10.43 7.95 -8.11
N ASP A 156 -9.17 7.69 -7.74
CA ASP A 156 -8.55 6.37 -7.84
C ASP A 156 -8.59 5.56 -6.53
N ILE A 157 -9.06 6.14 -5.42
CA ILE A 157 -8.99 5.51 -4.09
C ILE A 157 -9.73 4.16 -4.02
N GLY A 158 -10.88 4.00 -4.68
CA GLY A 158 -11.60 2.72 -4.72
C GLY A 158 -10.78 1.59 -5.34
N ARG A 159 -10.04 1.87 -6.42
CA ARG A 159 -9.15 0.88 -7.05
C ARG A 159 -7.99 0.52 -6.14
N LEU A 160 -7.44 1.48 -5.40
CA LEU A 160 -6.39 1.24 -4.41
C LEU A 160 -6.89 0.40 -3.24
N ILE A 161 -8.10 0.65 -2.73
CA ILE A 161 -8.74 -0.16 -1.69
C ILE A 161 -8.91 -1.61 -2.17
N ALA A 162 -9.36 -1.81 -3.41
CA ALA A 162 -9.50 -3.14 -3.98
C ALA A 162 -8.14 -3.89 -4.07
N LEU A 163 -7.06 -3.17 -4.39
CA LEU A 163 -5.70 -3.72 -4.38
C LEU A 163 -5.20 -4.03 -2.96
N ALA A 164 -5.44 -3.13 -2.00
CA ALA A 164 -5.06 -3.33 -0.60
C ALA A 164 -5.79 -4.54 0.00
N SER A 165 -7.10 -4.67 -0.26
CA SER A 165 -7.91 -5.83 0.13
C SER A 165 -7.28 -7.13 -0.37
N HIS A 166 -7.01 -7.22 -1.67
CA HIS A 166 -6.40 -8.41 -2.24
C HIS A 166 -4.97 -8.65 -1.74
N GLY A 167 -4.22 -7.58 -1.44
CA GLY A 167 -2.89 -7.66 -0.85
C GLY A 167 -2.85 -8.34 0.52
N LEU A 168 -3.97 -8.43 1.24
CA LEU A 168 -4.09 -9.27 2.46
C LEU A 168 -3.90 -10.77 2.15
N LEU A 169 -4.17 -11.19 0.92
CA LEU A 169 -3.95 -12.58 0.49
C LEU A 169 -2.49 -12.87 0.12
N SER A 170 -1.64 -11.84 -0.01
CA SER A 170 -0.22 -11.98 -0.37
C SER A 170 0.53 -12.95 0.55
N GLN A 171 1.47 -13.70 -0.02
CA GLN A 171 2.44 -14.53 0.70
C GLN A 171 3.68 -13.72 1.13
N ALA A 172 3.89 -12.55 0.53
CA ALA A 172 4.96 -11.65 0.94
C ALA A 172 4.51 -10.82 2.13
N GLU A 173 5.07 -11.11 3.31
CA GLU A 173 4.76 -10.46 4.60
C GLU A 173 4.80 -8.93 4.51
N GLY A 174 5.83 -8.37 3.87
CA GLY A 174 5.94 -6.91 3.71
C GLY A 174 4.81 -6.30 2.87
N THR A 175 4.25 -7.03 1.91
CA THR A 175 3.09 -6.56 1.13
C THR A 175 1.82 -6.65 1.96
N PHE A 176 1.62 -7.75 2.68
CA PHE A 176 0.51 -7.91 3.61
C PHE A 176 0.46 -6.76 4.61
N GLU A 177 1.59 -6.48 5.27
CA GLU A 177 1.73 -5.46 6.31
C GLU A 177 1.34 -4.07 5.81
N GLU A 178 1.86 -3.64 4.65
CA GLU A 178 1.55 -2.32 4.10
C GLU A 178 0.09 -2.21 3.62
N CYS A 179 -0.48 -3.28 3.07
CA CYS A 179 -1.90 -3.31 2.70
C CYS A 179 -2.80 -3.23 3.94
N HIS A 180 -2.46 -3.99 5.00
CA HIS A 180 -3.18 -3.96 6.27
C HIS A 180 -3.13 -2.56 6.91
N LYS A 181 -1.96 -1.92 6.95
CA LYS A 181 -1.81 -0.55 7.45
C LYS A 181 -2.73 0.44 6.74
N VAL A 182 -2.79 0.40 5.40
CA VAL A 182 -3.68 1.27 4.62
C VAL A 182 -5.15 1.04 5.00
N LEU A 183 -5.60 -0.21 5.08
CA LEU A 183 -6.99 -0.53 5.42
C LEU A 183 -7.34 -0.14 6.86
N VAL A 184 -6.42 -0.33 7.80
CA VAL A 184 -6.57 0.15 9.18
C VAL A 184 -6.66 1.67 9.23
N GLU A 185 -5.77 2.38 8.54
CA GLU A 185 -5.76 3.86 8.50
C GLU A 185 -7.08 4.41 7.94
N LEU A 186 -7.59 3.80 6.86
CA LEU A 186 -8.89 4.12 6.29
C LEU A 186 -10.02 3.90 7.28
N CYS A 187 -10.06 2.75 7.97
CA CYS A 187 -11.15 2.46 8.89
C CYS A 187 -11.04 3.24 10.22
N ALA A 188 -9.83 3.59 10.66
CA ALA A 188 -9.60 4.25 11.94
C ALA A 188 -9.87 5.76 11.91
N ASN A 189 -9.64 6.43 10.77
CA ASN A 189 -9.81 7.89 10.64
C ASN A 189 -11.20 8.30 10.13
N LEU A 190 -12.20 7.49 10.44
CA LEU A 190 -13.60 7.78 10.17
C LEU A 190 -14.10 8.96 11.04
N ASP A 191 -13.87 10.21 10.60
CA ASP A 191 -14.59 11.36 11.16
C ASP A 191 -16.01 11.40 10.56
N LEU A 192 -17.01 11.61 11.42
CA LEU A 192 -18.44 11.72 11.10
C LEU A 192 -18.73 12.70 9.95
N ARG A 193 -17.86 13.69 9.74
CA ARG A 193 -17.99 14.72 8.69
C ARG A 193 -17.74 14.22 7.27
N LEU A 194 -16.94 13.16 7.08
CA LEU A 194 -16.56 12.62 5.77
C LEU A 194 -17.40 11.40 5.36
N SER A 195 -18.47 11.16 6.12
CA SER A 195 -19.22 9.91 6.10
C SER A 195 -19.73 9.52 4.72
N LEU A 196 -20.18 10.42 3.84
CA LEU A 196 -20.87 10.02 2.61
C LEU A 196 -19.96 9.42 1.51
N LEU A 197 -18.84 10.06 1.20
CA LEU A 197 -17.90 9.57 0.16
C LEU A 197 -17.25 8.28 0.62
N PHE A 198 -16.76 8.28 1.86
CA PHE A 198 -16.15 7.12 2.46
C PHE A 198 -17.14 5.96 2.62
N TYR A 199 -18.40 6.23 2.98
CA TYR A 199 -19.47 5.23 3.02
C TYR A 199 -19.70 4.59 1.66
N GLY A 200 -19.73 5.37 0.58
CA GLY A 200 -19.85 4.83 -0.77
C GLY A 200 -18.70 3.88 -1.12
N LEU A 201 -17.47 4.30 -0.80
CA LEU A 201 -16.26 3.50 -1.03
C LEU A 201 -16.27 2.21 -0.21
N LEU A 202 -16.50 2.31 1.09
CA LEU A 202 -16.57 1.18 1.98
C LEU A 202 -17.71 0.23 1.66
N ASN A 203 -18.90 0.70 1.28
CA ASN A 203 -19.97 -0.18 0.85
C ASN A 203 -19.63 -0.92 -0.44
N SER A 204 -18.89 -0.28 -1.35
CA SER A 204 -18.50 -0.92 -2.61
C SER A 204 -17.40 -1.97 -2.46
N HIS A 205 -16.59 -1.89 -1.40
CA HIS A 205 -15.42 -2.75 -1.20
C HIS A 205 -15.43 -3.57 0.09
N GLY A 206 -16.31 -3.27 1.04
CA GLY A 206 -16.29 -3.81 2.39
C GLY A 206 -16.51 -5.32 2.41
N HIS A 207 -17.46 -5.81 1.63
CA HIS A 207 -17.67 -7.25 1.45
C HIS A 207 -16.41 -7.98 1.00
N ARG A 208 -15.64 -7.38 0.08
CA ARG A 208 -14.40 -7.97 -0.40
C ARG A 208 -13.33 -7.97 0.69
N ILE A 209 -13.18 -6.89 1.44
CA ILE A 209 -12.20 -6.82 2.53
C ILE A 209 -12.53 -7.84 3.63
N ILE A 210 -13.81 -7.96 4.01
CA ILE A 210 -14.25 -8.96 5.00
C ILE A 210 -13.94 -10.36 4.50
N LYS A 211 -14.27 -10.66 3.24
CA LYS A 211 -13.96 -11.95 2.62
C LYS A 211 -12.46 -12.21 2.65
N ASP A 212 -11.63 -11.28 2.18
CA ASP A 212 -10.17 -11.44 2.13
C ASP A 212 -9.58 -11.63 3.55
N CYS A 213 -10.13 -10.98 4.58
CA CYS A 213 -9.78 -11.22 5.98
C CYS A 213 -10.18 -12.62 6.46
N VAL A 214 -11.38 -13.09 6.14
CA VAL A 214 -11.85 -14.43 6.48
C VAL A 214 -10.98 -15.48 5.79
N ASP A 215 -10.65 -15.28 4.52
CA ASP A 215 -9.71 -16.11 3.75
C ASP A 215 -8.34 -16.20 4.44
N VAL A 216 -7.80 -15.11 4.99
CA VAL A 216 -6.56 -15.14 5.78
C VAL A 216 -6.70 -15.90 7.09
N ILE A 217 -7.80 -15.69 7.83
CA ILE A 217 -8.03 -16.34 9.14
C ILE A 217 -8.19 -17.86 8.99
N LEU A 218 -8.84 -18.31 7.93
CA LEU A 218 -9.10 -19.73 7.69
C LEU A 218 -7.95 -20.43 6.95
N ALA A 219 -7.02 -19.69 6.36
CA ALA A 219 -5.85 -20.25 5.67
C ALA A 219 -4.73 -20.65 6.64
N HIS A 220 -3.84 -21.55 6.18
CA HIS A 220 -2.61 -21.90 6.89
C HIS A 220 -1.55 -20.79 6.69
N LYS A 221 -1.72 -19.67 7.40
CA LYS A 221 -0.84 -18.48 7.38
C LYS A 221 -0.14 -18.23 8.71
N ASN A 222 0.77 -17.25 8.72
CA ASN A 222 1.42 -16.79 9.95
C ASN A 222 0.38 -16.26 10.94
N ILE A 223 0.56 -16.59 12.21
CA ILE A 223 -0.35 -16.18 13.28
C ILE A 223 -0.44 -14.65 13.45
N SER A 224 0.61 -13.92 13.06
CA SER A 224 0.62 -12.45 13.01
C SER A 224 -0.43 -11.92 12.04
N ASP A 225 -0.53 -12.51 10.86
CA ASP A 225 -1.40 -12.06 9.77
C ASP A 225 -2.86 -12.37 10.12
N ILE A 226 -3.09 -13.56 10.69
CA ILE A 226 -4.40 -13.98 11.21
C ILE A 226 -4.90 -13.00 12.28
N LYS A 227 -4.04 -12.64 13.24
CA LYS A 227 -4.37 -11.64 14.26
C LYS A 227 -4.66 -10.28 13.65
N ALA A 228 -3.83 -9.82 12.71
CA ALA A 228 -4.00 -8.55 12.02
C ALA A 228 -5.36 -8.47 11.29
N CYS A 229 -5.80 -9.55 10.64
CA CYS A 229 -7.13 -9.62 10.03
C CYS A 229 -8.26 -9.61 11.06
N GLY A 230 -8.10 -10.29 12.21
CA GLY A 230 -9.05 -10.19 13.33
C GLY A 230 -9.22 -8.74 13.83
N HIS A 231 -8.11 -8.03 14.00
CA HIS A 231 -8.11 -6.60 14.37
C HIS A 231 -8.80 -5.73 13.31
N LEU A 232 -8.56 -5.97 12.03
CA LEU A 232 -9.18 -5.20 10.95
C LEU A 232 -10.71 -5.39 10.93
N LEU A 233 -11.18 -6.64 11.04
CA LEU A 233 -12.62 -6.94 11.14
C LEU A 233 -13.29 -6.23 12.33
N HIS A 234 -12.60 -6.16 13.47
CA HIS A 234 -13.09 -5.44 14.65
C HIS A 234 -13.19 -3.92 14.43
N ILE A 235 -12.15 -3.28 13.88
CA ILE A 235 -12.17 -1.82 13.63
C ILE A 235 -13.32 -1.45 12.70
N MET A 236 -13.53 -2.23 11.65
CA MET A 236 -14.58 -1.99 10.66
C MET A 236 -15.98 -1.90 11.27
N ASN A 237 -16.24 -2.63 12.35
CA ASN A 237 -17.51 -2.58 13.07
C ASN A 237 -17.57 -1.45 14.10
N VAL A 238 -16.54 -1.31 14.93
CA VAL A 238 -16.53 -0.32 16.03
C VAL A 238 -16.67 1.10 15.54
N GLN A 239 -15.93 1.47 14.49
CA GLN A 239 -15.93 2.85 13.98
C GLN A 239 -17.22 3.21 13.23
N CYS A 240 -18.06 2.24 12.90
CA CYS A 240 -19.35 2.45 12.27
C CYS A 240 -20.51 2.68 13.27
N GLY A 241 -20.29 2.51 14.57
CA GLY A 241 -21.35 2.35 15.57
C GLY A 241 -22.00 3.60 16.17
N TYR A 242 -21.52 4.82 15.87
CA TYR A 242 -21.91 6.01 16.66
C TYR A 242 -23.18 6.77 16.25
N ASP A 243 -23.83 6.42 15.14
CA ASP A 243 -25.21 6.87 14.77
C ASP A 243 -25.61 6.35 13.38
N ILE A 244 -24.69 5.67 12.68
CA ILE A 244 -24.89 5.09 11.36
C ILE A 244 -25.07 3.58 11.52
N ALA A 245 -26.11 3.16 12.24
CA ALA A 245 -26.46 1.75 12.49
C ALA A 245 -26.72 0.89 11.22
N THR A 246 -26.46 1.44 10.04
CA THR A 246 -26.62 0.81 8.72
C THR A 246 -25.32 0.74 7.93
N CYS A 247 -24.19 1.19 8.50
CA CYS A 247 -22.92 1.29 7.79
C CYS A 247 -22.45 -0.04 7.27
N TRP A 248 -22.35 -1.03 8.15
CA TRP A 248 -21.76 -2.32 7.84
C TRP A 248 -22.65 -3.34 8.50
N ASN A 249 -23.75 -3.72 7.84
CA ASN A 249 -24.55 -4.85 8.32
C ASN A 249 -23.81 -6.14 7.98
N ILE A 250 -22.64 -6.35 8.61
CA ILE A 250 -21.96 -7.64 8.60
C ILE A 250 -22.81 -8.55 9.47
N ASP A 251 -23.88 -9.05 8.85
CA ASP A 251 -24.77 -9.97 9.49
C ASP A 251 -24.27 -11.41 9.30
N LYS A 252 -24.89 -12.29 10.07
CA LYS A 252 -24.59 -13.72 10.01
C LYS A 252 -24.86 -14.31 8.61
N GLY A 253 -25.80 -13.73 7.85
CA GLY A 253 -26.12 -14.16 6.49
C GLY A 253 -24.94 -13.91 5.54
N PHE A 254 -24.39 -12.70 5.55
CA PHE A 254 -23.22 -12.37 4.72
C PHE A 254 -22.01 -13.24 5.04
N LEU A 255 -21.71 -13.49 6.32
CA LEU A 255 -20.63 -14.41 6.69
C LEU A 255 -20.90 -15.84 6.23
N LYS A 256 -22.17 -16.29 6.29
CA LYS A 256 -22.56 -17.60 5.79
C LYS A 256 -22.33 -17.70 4.28
N ASP A 257 -22.69 -16.68 3.51
CA ASP A 257 -22.45 -16.64 2.06
C ASP A 257 -20.95 -16.76 1.72
N ILE A 258 -20.06 -16.16 2.53
CA ILE A 258 -18.60 -16.35 2.39
C ILE A 258 -18.22 -17.81 2.67
N LEU A 259 -18.67 -18.36 3.80
CA LEU A 259 -18.33 -19.72 4.25
C LEU A 259 -18.88 -20.82 3.33
N GLU A 260 -19.96 -20.56 2.59
CA GLU A 260 -20.51 -21.49 1.59
C GLU A 260 -19.53 -21.79 0.43
N THR A 261 -18.46 -20.99 0.29
CA THR A 261 -17.40 -21.22 -0.72
C THR A 261 -16.27 -22.14 -0.24
N TYR A 262 -16.30 -22.59 1.02
CA TYR A 262 -15.25 -23.39 1.65
C TYR A 262 -15.57 -24.90 1.66
N PRO A 263 -14.58 -25.77 1.97
CA PRO A 263 -14.82 -27.20 2.16
C PRO A 263 -15.92 -27.50 3.19
N GLU A 264 -16.60 -28.65 3.03
CA GLU A 264 -17.77 -29.04 3.82
C GLU A 264 -17.49 -29.03 5.34
N GLU A 265 -16.26 -29.33 5.74
CA GLU A 265 -15.82 -29.31 7.15
C GLU A 265 -15.90 -27.90 7.76
N ILE A 266 -15.50 -26.87 7.01
CA ILE A 266 -15.58 -25.47 7.45
C ILE A 266 -17.02 -24.96 7.29
N GLN A 267 -17.67 -25.29 6.18
CA GLN A 267 -19.02 -24.82 5.86
C GLN A 267 -20.06 -25.30 6.89
N SER A 268 -19.94 -26.54 7.36
CA SER A 268 -20.91 -27.14 8.29
C SER A 268 -20.66 -26.79 9.76
N ASP A 269 -19.50 -26.20 10.09
CA ASP A 269 -19.17 -25.81 11.45
C ASP A 269 -19.76 -24.44 11.81
N GLU A 270 -20.95 -24.45 12.42
CA GLU A 270 -21.62 -23.23 12.90
C GLU A 270 -20.76 -22.43 13.89
N SER A 271 -19.82 -23.07 14.60
CA SER A 271 -18.96 -22.40 15.57
C SER A 271 -17.98 -21.42 14.90
N ILE A 272 -17.58 -21.67 13.64
CA ILE A 272 -16.73 -20.76 12.87
C ILE A 272 -17.48 -19.45 12.60
N SER A 273 -18.70 -19.55 12.08
CA SER A 273 -19.55 -18.38 11.84
C SER A 273 -19.81 -17.57 13.12
N ASP A 274 -20.12 -18.27 14.23
CA ASP A 274 -20.34 -17.62 15.53
C ASP A 274 -19.07 -16.95 16.06
N ASN A 275 -17.90 -17.56 15.89
CA ASN A 275 -16.64 -16.97 16.33
C ASN A 275 -16.20 -15.79 15.45
N LEU A 276 -16.46 -15.82 14.14
CA LEU A 276 -16.28 -14.67 13.26
C LEU A 276 -17.17 -13.49 13.69
N MET A 277 -18.43 -13.76 14.03
CA MET A 277 -19.32 -12.74 14.61
C MET A 277 -18.80 -12.19 15.95
N LYS A 278 -18.16 -13.03 16.79
CA LYS A 278 -17.52 -12.55 18.03
C LYS A 278 -16.30 -11.67 17.76
N ILE A 279 -15.49 -11.95 16.74
CA ILE A 279 -14.37 -11.08 16.34
C ILE A 279 -14.87 -9.69 15.97
N ILE A 280 -15.91 -9.63 15.13
CA ILE A 280 -16.52 -8.37 14.66
C ILE A 280 -17.08 -7.57 15.85
N ASN A 281 -17.70 -8.25 16.81
CA ASN A 281 -18.30 -7.62 18.00
C ASN A 281 -17.39 -7.63 19.24
N ALA A 282 -16.09 -7.90 19.07
CA ALA A 282 -15.16 -7.93 20.18
C ALA A 282 -15.13 -6.58 20.89
N SER A 283 -14.87 -6.59 22.20
CA SER A 283 -14.80 -5.38 23.01
C SER A 283 -13.45 -4.67 22.92
N SER A 284 -12.41 -5.38 22.48
CA SER A 284 -11.07 -4.84 22.27
C SER A 284 -10.34 -5.49 21.10
N LYS A 285 -9.24 -4.84 20.69
CA LYS A 285 -8.28 -5.37 19.72
C LYS A 285 -7.74 -6.74 20.13
N GLU A 286 -7.28 -6.90 21.37
CA GLU A 286 -6.65 -8.12 21.86
C GLU A 286 -7.63 -9.30 21.87
N GLU A 287 -8.90 -9.05 22.19
CA GLU A 287 -9.96 -10.04 22.12
C GLU A 287 -10.20 -10.49 20.67
N ALA A 288 -10.30 -9.55 19.73
CA ALA A 288 -10.47 -9.84 18.31
C ALA A 288 -9.31 -10.67 17.73
N GLU A 289 -8.06 -10.28 18.05
CA GLU A 289 -6.85 -11.00 17.67
C GLU A 289 -6.82 -12.41 18.26
N GLY A 290 -7.17 -12.56 19.54
CA GLY A 290 -7.21 -13.85 20.23
C GLY A 290 -8.23 -14.81 19.65
N LEU A 291 -9.43 -14.31 19.31
CA LEU A 291 -10.48 -15.11 18.68
C LEU A 291 -10.09 -15.55 17.26
N ALA A 292 -9.47 -14.68 16.45
CA ALA A 292 -8.99 -15.04 15.13
C ALA A 292 -7.93 -16.16 15.19
N ALA A 293 -6.97 -16.02 16.10
CA ALA A 293 -5.96 -17.04 16.37
C ALA A 293 -6.60 -18.38 16.82
N LEU A 294 -7.63 -18.32 17.67
CA LEU A 294 -8.34 -19.50 18.16
C LEU A 294 -9.03 -20.26 17.01
N ILE A 295 -9.77 -19.56 16.13
CA ILE A 295 -10.42 -20.18 14.96
C ILE A 295 -9.39 -20.96 14.13
N ASN A 296 -8.28 -20.30 13.77
CA ASN A 296 -7.24 -20.91 12.97
C ASN A 296 -6.63 -22.13 13.66
N SER A 297 -6.35 -22.03 14.96
CA SER A 297 -5.78 -23.13 15.74
C SER A 297 -6.70 -24.35 15.82
N ASN A 298 -8.02 -24.16 15.86
CA ASN A 298 -8.99 -25.25 15.89
C ASN A 298 -9.08 -26.00 14.56
N ILE A 299 -8.82 -25.33 13.43
CA ILE A 299 -8.85 -25.95 12.10
C ILE A 299 -7.60 -26.81 11.87
N TYR A 300 -6.41 -26.35 12.30
CA TYR A 300 -5.14 -26.99 11.94
C TYR A 300 -4.45 -27.76 13.07
N ASN A 301 -4.88 -27.61 14.33
CA ASN A 301 -4.30 -28.36 15.47
C ASN A 301 -5.28 -29.38 16.11
N ALA A 302 -6.42 -29.66 15.48
CA ALA A 302 -7.34 -30.73 15.86
C ALA A 302 -6.86 -32.10 15.36
#